data_AF-A0A3D3X6Y9-F1
#
_entry.id   AF-A0A3D3X6Y9-F1
#
_cell.length_a   1.000
_cell.length_b   1.000
_cell.length_c   1.000
_cell.angle_alpha   90.00
_cell.angle_beta   90.00
_cell.angle_gamma   90.00
#
_symmetry.space_group_name_H-M   'P 1'
#
loop_
_entity.id
_entity.type
_entity.pdbx_description
1 polymer ?
#
loop_
_entity_poly.entity_id
_entity_poly.type
_entity_poly.pdbx_seq_one_letter_code
_entity_poly.pdbx_strand_id
1 'polypeptide(L)'
;GLKSILAPEVPNNHGSLRLFRILAEEGSAVHPLPPSPVTARHVIGQMLPDLAFGCLSQVLPGKVPAESAGSIWVLPFSDDGNTAQPFNVMNVGMGGVGARPGKDGLSVTAFPSGVGSIPIEVTESDSPIVFWRKEYLPDSGGPGEFRGGLGQVIEVGSSNDQVFTISAATFDRMKNPPRGREGGLPGKPGKAGLENGLCFKDKAVYRVPPEERLILELPGGGGLGDPKMREAEKIQEDLEAGYVTHEGV
;
A
#
# COMPACT_ATOMS: atom_id res chain seq x y z
N GLY A 1 -10.21 3.86 12.29
CA GLY A 1 -9.32 5.04 12.27
C GLY A 1 -9.47 5.79 13.58
N LEU A 2 -10.22 6.89 13.61
CA LEU A 2 -10.33 7.84 14.73
C LEU A 2 -10.24 7.27 16.16
N LYS A 3 -11.04 6.24 16.46
CA LYS A 3 -11.06 5.58 17.79
C LYS A 3 -9.69 5.05 18.23
N SER A 4 -8.83 4.60 17.32
CA SER A 4 -7.50 4.07 17.67
C SER A 4 -6.54 5.14 18.21
N ILE A 5 -6.83 6.42 17.95
CA ILE A 5 -6.04 7.55 18.47
C ILE A 5 -6.75 8.20 19.67
N LEU A 6 -8.07 8.36 19.58
CA LEU A 6 -8.82 9.12 20.58
C LEU A 6 -9.15 8.32 21.84
N ALA A 7 -9.42 7.02 21.72
CA ALA A 7 -9.89 6.19 22.82
C ALA A 7 -9.60 4.69 22.56
N PRO A 8 -8.32 4.28 22.44
CA PRO A 8 -7.94 2.92 22.06
C PRO A 8 -8.51 1.84 23.01
N GLU A 9 -8.66 2.17 24.30
CA GLU A 9 -9.20 1.32 25.36
C GLU A 9 -10.71 1.05 25.26
N VAL A 10 -11.47 1.89 24.56
CA VAL A 10 -12.93 1.70 24.42
C VAL A 10 -13.24 0.48 23.54
N PRO A 11 -14.06 -0.49 23.95
CA PRO A 11 -14.39 -1.64 23.12
C PRO A 11 -15.01 -1.25 21.77
N ASN A 12 -14.68 -2.00 20.71
CA ASN A 12 -15.23 -1.73 19.39
C ASN A 12 -16.68 -2.23 19.31
N ASN A 13 -17.64 -1.31 19.33
CA ASN A 13 -19.07 -1.59 19.20
C ASN A 13 -19.82 -0.38 18.64
N HIS A 14 -21.11 -0.54 18.30
CA HIS A 14 -21.93 0.54 17.76
C HIS A 14 -22.01 1.78 18.68
N GLY A 15 -22.00 1.58 20.00
CA GLY A 15 -22.02 2.66 20.99
C GLY A 15 -20.81 3.59 20.85
N SER A 16 -19.62 3.03 20.64
CA SER A 16 -18.40 3.82 20.41
C SER A 16 -18.46 4.67 19.13
N LEU A 17 -19.26 4.28 18.14
CA LEU A 17 -19.41 5.01 16.88
C LEU A 17 -20.43 6.15 16.98
N ARG A 18 -21.36 6.07 17.94
CA ARG A 18 -22.49 7.00 18.11
C ARG A 18 -22.07 8.45 18.42
N LEU A 19 -20.81 8.64 18.82
CA LEU A 19 -20.21 9.95 19.09
C LEU A 19 -19.71 10.66 17.83
N PHE A 20 -19.55 9.94 16.72
CA PHE A 20 -19.09 10.51 15.46
C PHE A 20 -20.28 10.87 14.57
N ARG A 21 -20.35 12.14 14.16
CA ARG A 21 -21.28 12.59 13.12
C ARG A 21 -20.54 12.60 11.78
N ILE A 22 -21.00 11.79 10.83
CA ILE A 22 -20.47 11.76 9.47
C ILE A 22 -21.36 12.64 8.60
N LEU A 23 -20.76 13.65 7.99
CA LEU A 23 -21.40 14.51 6.99
C LEU A 23 -20.63 14.31 5.69
N ALA A 24 -21.33 13.89 4.63
CA ALA A 24 -20.75 13.68 3.31
C ALA A 24 -21.72 14.18 2.25
N GLU A 25 -21.19 14.90 1.27
CA GLU A 25 -21.94 15.39 0.12
C GLU A 25 -22.45 14.23 -0.72
N GLU A 26 -23.76 14.22 -1.03
CA GLU A 26 -24.36 13.23 -1.91
C GLU A 26 -23.69 13.22 -3.29
N GLY A 27 -23.41 12.04 -3.83
CA GLY A 27 -22.70 11.89 -5.10
C GLY A 27 -21.17 12.01 -4.99
N SER A 28 -20.62 12.34 -3.82
CA SER A 28 -19.19 12.31 -3.59
C SER A 28 -18.63 10.88 -3.57
N ALA A 29 -17.31 10.74 -3.68
CA ALA A 29 -16.65 9.43 -3.70
C ALA A 29 -16.83 8.61 -2.40
N VAL A 30 -17.21 9.27 -1.30
CA VAL A 30 -17.50 8.65 0.01
C VAL A 30 -19.01 8.53 0.29
N HIS A 31 -19.86 9.09 -0.57
CA HIS A 31 -21.32 8.97 -0.53
C HIS A 31 -21.89 8.80 -1.96
N PRO A 32 -21.50 7.72 -2.66
CA PRO A 32 -21.97 7.47 -4.02
C PRO A 32 -23.48 7.14 -4.03
N LEU A 33 -24.18 7.58 -5.07
CA LEU A 33 -25.60 7.26 -5.31
C LEU A 33 -25.73 6.17 -6.37
N PRO A 34 -26.77 5.32 -6.37
CA PRO A 34 -27.02 4.42 -7.49
C PRO A 34 -27.15 5.21 -8.82
N PRO A 35 -26.54 4.75 -9.94
CA PRO A 35 -25.80 3.51 -10.15
C PRO A 35 -24.26 3.68 -10.11
N SER A 36 -23.71 4.62 -9.32
CA SER A 36 -22.26 4.88 -9.28
C SER A 36 -21.42 3.61 -9.04
N PRO A 37 -20.30 3.44 -9.76
CA PRO A 37 -19.43 2.27 -9.60
C PRO A 37 -18.68 2.31 -8.26
N VAL A 38 -18.74 1.21 -7.49
CA VAL A 38 -18.17 1.14 -6.14
C VAL A 38 -17.24 -0.08 -5.91
N THR A 39 -16.86 -0.80 -6.98
CA THR A 39 -16.03 -2.02 -6.88
C THR A 39 -14.71 -1.78 -6.15
N ALA A 40 -14.00 -0.70 -6.47
CA ALA A 40 -12.70 -0.35 -5.86
C ALA A 40 -12.82 0.61 -4.65
N ARG A 41 -14.01 0.70 -4.00
CA ARG A 41 -14.26 1.64 -2.89
C ARG A 41 -13.30 1.50 -1.70
N HIS A 42 -12.72 0.31 -1.50
CA HIS A 42 -11.79 0.07 -0.40
C HIS A 42 -10.54 0.95 -0.51
N VAL A 43 -10.07 1.28 -1.72
CA VAL A 43 -8.91 2.15 -1.94
C VAL A 43 -9.14 3.51 -1.28
N ILE A 44 -10.30 4.12 -1.53
CA ILE A 44 -10.70 5.39 -0.93
C ILE A 44 -10.93 5.22 0.57
N GLY A 45 -11.68 4.19 0.96
CA GLY A 45 -12.00 3.93 2.37
C GLY A 45 -10.78 3.72 3.25
N GLN A 46 -9.71 3.14 2.71
CA GLN A 46 -8.45 2.90 3.43
C GLN A 46 -7.57 4.16 3.54
N MET A 47 -7.80 5.18 2.70
CA MET A 47 -7.12 6.49 2.82
C MET A 47 -7.78 7.41 3.86
N LEU A 48 -9.08 7.22 4.14
CA LEU A 48 -9.82 8.08 5.06
C LEU A 48 -9.22 8.17 6.48
N PRO A 49 -8.69 7.08 7.08
CA PRO A 49 -8.00 7.18 8.36
C PRO A 49 -6.80 8.13 8.33
N ASP A 50 -5.95 8.04 7.31
CA ASP A 50 -4.77 8.91 7.19
C ASP A 50 -5.16 10.38 7.02
N LEU A 51 -6.21 10.64 6.22
CA LEU A 51 -6.81 11.97 6.09
C LEU A 51 -7.27 12.50 7.46
N ALA A 52 -8.06 11.71 8.18
CA ALA A 52 -8.60 12.11 9.48
C ALA A 52 -7.50 12.28 10.53
N PHE A 53 -6.44 11.45 10.47
CA PHE A 53 -5.25 11.55 11.29
C PHE A 53 -4.50 12.86 10.99
N GLY A 54 -4.34 13.24 9.73
CA GLY A 54 -3.75 14.53 9.36
C GLY A 54 -4.50 15.74 9.92
N CYS A 55 -5.83 15.65 10.11
CA CYS A 55 -6.58 16.67 10.85
C CYS A 55 -6.28 16.62 12.35
N LEU A 56 -6.28 15.41 12.95
CA LEU A 56 -6.01 15.24 14.38
C LEU A 56 -4.60 15.65 14.81
N SER A 57 -3.60 15.55 13.92
CA SER A 57 -2.23 15.95 14.26
C SER A 57 -2.10 17.44 14.58
N GLN A 58 -3.05 18.27 14.14
CA GLN A 58 -3.08 19.71 14.46
C GLN A 58 -3.42 19.97 15.94
N VAL A 59 -4.11 19.03 16.59
CA VAL A 59 -4.59 19.17 17.98
C VAL A 59 -3.98 18.14 18.93
N LEU A 60 -3.36 17.08 18.41
CA LEU A 60 -2.67 16.03 19.15
C LEU A 60 -1.23 15.84 18.64
N PRO A 61 -0.37 16.87 18.69
CA PRO A 61 1.00 16.78 18.18
C PRO A 61 1.77 15.65 18.90
N GLY A 62 2.62 14.93 18.15
CA GLY A 62 3.43 13.83 18.67
C GLY A 62 2.65 12.56 19.00
N LYS A 63 1.33 12.49 18.75
CA LYS A 63 0.50 11.31 19.03
C LYS A 63 -0.06 10.62 17.79
N VAL A 64 0.14 11.19 16.61
CA VAL A 64 -0.54 10.76 15.38
C VAL A 64 0.48 10.23 14.36
N PRO A 65 0.36 8.99 13.88
CA PRO A 65 1.33 8.38 12.95
C PRO A 65 1.34 9.07 11.59
N ALA A 66 2.48 9.06 10.90
CA ALA A 66 2.58 9.53 9.51
C ALA A 66 1.67 8.72 8.57
N GLU A 67 1.47 9.19 7.34
CA GLU A 67 0.58 8.49 6.41
C GLU A 67 1.14 7.13 6.01
N SER A 68 0.25 6.17 5.82
CA SER A 68 0.58 4.85 5.29
C SER A 68 0.38 4.81 3.78
N ALA A 69 0.90 3.76 3.14
CA ALA A 69 0.50 3.38 1.79
C ALA A 69 -1.03 3.45 1.63
N GLY A 70 -1.77 2.98 2.64
CA GLY A 70 -3.22 3.08 2.74
C GLY A 70 -3.92 2.11 1.78
N SER A 71 -3.62 2.19 0.48
CA SER A 71 -4.19 1.29 -0.52
C SER A 71 -3.48 -0.07 -0.51
N ILE A 72 -4.25 -1.12 -0.22
CA ILE A 72 -3.86 -2.48 -0.60
C ILE A 72 -4.05 -2.59 -2.11
N TRP A 73 -2.98 -2.97 -2.81
CA TRP A 73 -3.08 -3.24 -4.24
C TRP A 73 -3.62 -4.65 -4.40
N VAL A 74 -4.88 -4.76 -4.79
CA VAL A 74 -5.45 -6.04 -5.21
C VAL A 74 -4.85 -6.38 -6.57
N LEU A 75 -4.38 -7.61 -6.72
CA LEU A 75 -3.73 -8.11 -7.92
C LEU A 75 -4.61 -9.21 -8.55
N PRO A 76 -5.68 -8.83 -9.28
CA PRO A 76 -6.50 -9.80 -9.98
C PRO A 76 -5.81 -10.16 -11.30
N PHE A 77 -5.40 -11.42 -11.42
CA PHE A 77 -4.87 -12.00 -12.65
C PHE A 77 -5.95 -12.83 -13.32
N SER A 78 -6.13 -12.64 -14.61
CA SER A 78 -7.05 -13.43 -15.41
C SER A 78 -6.49 -13.71 -16.78
N ASP A 79 -7.03 -14.70 -17.47
CA ASP A 79 -6.79 -14.86 -18.89
C ASP A 79 -7.30 -13.65 -19.71
N ASP A 80 -6.99 -13.61 -21.00
CA ASP A 80 -7.42 -12.55 -21.91
C ASP A 80 -8.69 -12.90 -22.72
N GLY A 81 -9.38 -13.99 -22.36
CA GLY A 81 -10.55 -14.52 -23.04
C GLY A 81 -10.27 -15.41 -24.25
N ASN A 82 -8.99 -15.58 -24.65
CA ASN A 82 -8.61 -16.35 -25.85
C ASN A 82 -7.97 -17.72 -25.52
N THR A 83 -7.97 -18.13 -24.26
CA THR A 83 -7.40 -19.42 -23.81
C THR A 83 -8.45 -20.53 -23.75
N ALA A 84 -8.01 -21.77 -23.97
CA ALA A 84 -8.84 -22.95 -23.76
C ALA A 84 -9.07 -23.28 -22.28
N GLN A 85 -8.20 -22.80 -21.39
CA GLN A 85 -8.27 -23.00 -19.95
C GLN A 85 -8.39 -21.64 -19.26
N PRO A 86 -9.62 -21.18 -18.98
CA PRO A 86 -9.83 -19.88 -18.33
C PRO A 86 -9.37 -19.92 -16.88
N PHE A 87 -8.86 -18.80 -16.39
CA PHE A 87 -8.50 -18.66 -14.98
C PHE A 87 -8.78 -17.26 -14.48
N ASN A 88 -9.07 -17.17 -13.17
CA ASN A 88 -9.18 -15.91 -12.46
C ASN A 88 -8.69 -16.14 -11.03
N VAL A 89 -7.58 -15.50 -10.68
CA VAL A 89 -7.00 -15.59 -9.33
C VAL A 89 -6.70 -14.20 -8.82
N MET A 90 -6.69 -14.07 -7.50
CA MET A 90 -6.45 -12.79 -6.83
C MET A 90 -5.35 -12.97 -5.81
N ASN A 91 -4.30 -12.15 -5.91
CA ASN A 91 -3.34 -11.93 -4.84
C ASN A 91 -3.47 -10.50 -4.30
N VAL A 92 -2.71 -10.16 -3.26
CA VAL A 92 -2.68 -8.82 -2.69
C VAL A 92 -1.24 -8.38 -2.46
N GLY A 93 -0.95 -7.15 -2.87
CA GLY A 93 0.26 -6.42 -2.55
C GLY A 93 -0.01 -5.40 -1.44
N MET A 94 0.89 -5.37 -0.46
CA MET A 94 0.85 -4.50 0.71
C MET A 94 2.04 -3.54 0.68
N GLY A 95 1.78 -2.26 0.95
CA GLY A 95 2.82 -1.24 1.08
C GLY A 95 3.30 -1.07 2.53
N GLY A 96 4.06 -0.01 2.75
CA GLY A 96 4.54 0.38 4.07
C GLY A 96 3.51 1.16 4.89
N VAL A 97 3.47 0.88 6.20
CA VAL A 97 2.69 1.67 7.17
C VAL A 97 3.51 2.91 7.58
N GLY A 98 2.87 4.05 7.78
CA GLY A 98 3.56 5.25 8.24
C GLY A 98 4.21 5.07 9.61
N ALA A 99 5.30 5.79 9.83
CA ALA A 99 6.00 5.82 11.12
C ALA A 99 5.04 6.24 12.26
N ARG A 100 5.23 5.64 13.43
CA ARG A 100 4.37 5.84 14.61
C ARG A 100 5.13 6.64 15.66
N PRO A 101 4.43 7.33 16.57
CA PRO A 101 5.08 7.96 17.71
C PRO A 101 5.98 6.96 18.46
N GLY A 102 7.29 7.24 18.49
CA GLY A 102 8.28 6.42 19.15
C GLY A 102 8.69 5.12 18.43
N LYS A 103 8.20 4.85 17.21
CA LYS A 103 8.48 3.58 16.50
C LYS A 103 8.46 3.73 14.98
N ASP A 104 9.36 3.02 14.31
CA ASP A 104 9.29 2.83 12.87
C ASP A 104 7.94 2.22 12.42
N GLY A 105 7.60 2.52 11.18
CA GLY A 105 6.46 1.97 10.48
C GLY A 105 6.64 0.48 10.18
N LEU A 106 5.52 -0.24 10.07
CA LEU A 106 5.54 -1.66 9.74
C LEU A 106 5.70 -1.82 8.21
N SER A 107 6.72 -2.56 7.77
CA SER A 107 6.93 -2.89 6.36
C SER A 107 5.88 -3.89 5.88
N VAL A 108 5.43 -3.76 4.63
CA VAL A 108 4.56 -4.72 3.93
C VAL A 108 3.37 -5.16 4.79
N THR A 109 2.71 -4.18 5.40
CA THR A 109 1.65 -4.43 6.38
C THR A 109 0.38 -3.71 5.97
N ALA A 110 -0.74 -4.41 6.03
CA ALA A 110 -2.03 -3.84 5.73
C ALA A 110 -2.44 -2.92 6.86
N PHE A 111 -2.79 -1.70 6.50
CA PHE A 111 -3.41 -0.73 7.38
C PHE A 111 -4.36 0.12 6.54
N PRO A 112 -5.58 0.42 7.01
CA PRO A 112 -6.20 0.11 8.31
C PRO A 112 -6.83 -1.29 8.41
N SER A 113 -6.68 -2.16 7.40
CA SER A 113 -7.30 -3.49 7.41
C SER A 113 -6.39 -4.56 8.01
N GLY A 114 -6.96 -5.64 8.55
CA GLY A 114 -6.20 -6.80 9.04
C GLY A 114 -6.01 -7.92 8.00
N VAL A 115 -5.96 -7.60 6.71
CA VAL A 115 -5.78 -8.60 5.65
C VAL A 115 -4.35 -9.13 5.67
N GLY A 116 -4.19 -10.45 5.63
CA GLY A 116 -2.90 -11.12 5.48
C GLY A 116 -2.53 -11.37 4.01
N SER A 117 -1.26 -11.70 3.77
CA SER A 117 -0.81 -12.11 2.44
C SER A 117 -1.38 -13.48 2.06
N ILE A 118 -1.69 -13.65 0.77
CA ILE A 118 -1.98 -14.96 0.19
C ILE A 118 -0.63 -15.60 -0.17
N PRO A 119 -0.34 -16.83 0.30
CA PRO A 119 0.87 -17.54 -0.09
C PRO A 119 1.00 -17.62 -1.61
N ILE A 120 2.21 -17.43 -2.14
CA ILE A 120 2.41 -17.41 -3.59
C ILE A 120 2.12 -18.78 -4.20
N GLU A 121 2.43 -19.85 -3.47
CA GLU A 121 2.25 -21.24 -3.88
C GLU A 121 0.78 -21.56 -4.18
N VAL A 122 -0.15 -20.94 -3.45
CA VAL A 122 -1.59 -21.08 -3.71
C VAL A 122 -1.94 -20.46 -5.07
N THR A 123 -1.38 -19.28 -5.37
CA THR A 123 -1.65 -18.62 -6.66
C THR A 123 -1.01 -19.38 -7.81
N GLU A 124 0.22 -19.87 -7.65
CA GLU A 124 0.95 -20.64 -8.67
C GLU A 124 0.37 -22.04 -8.91
N SER A 125 -0.23 -22.65 -7.90
CA SER A 125 -0.89 -23.96 -8.04
C SER A 125 -2.24 -23.87 -8.75
N ASP A 126 -2.96 -22.76 -8.56
CA ASP A 126 -4.33 -22.57 -9.05
C ASP A 126 -4.37 -21.82 -10.41
N SER A 127 -3.24 -21.37 -10.94
CA SER A 127 -3.18 -20.57 -12.17
C SER A 127 -1.82 -20.65 -12.88
N PRO A 128 -1.72 -20.24 -14.16
CA PRO A 128 -0.44 -20.18 -14.86
C PRO A 128 0.42 -18.96 -14.47
N ILE A 129 0.17 -18.35 -13.31
CA ILE A 129 0.92 -17.20 -12.83
C ILE A 129 2.12 -17.68 -12.02
N VAL A 130 3.29 -17.06 -12.22
CA VAL A 130 4.53 -17.36 -11.48
C VAL A 130 5.06 -16.09 -10.84
N PHE A 131 5.43 -16.17 -9.56
CA PHE A 131 6.10 -15.11 -8.82
C PHE A 131 7.61 -15.33 -8.87
N TRP A 132 8.31 -14.48 -9.63
CA TRP A 132 9.77 -14.52 -9.73
C TRP A 132 10.46 -13.82 -8.58
N ARG A 133 9.79 -12.81 -8.01
CA ARG A 133 10.34 -11.97 -6.95
C ARG A 133 9.23 -11.47 -6.04
N LYS A 134 9.49 -11.49 -4.73
CA LYS A 134 8.65 -10.86 -3.72
C LYS A 134 9.50 -10.49 -2.50
N GLU A 135 9.97 -9.25 -2.48
CA GLU A 135 10.97 -8.78 -1.53
C GLU A 135 10.61 -7.40 -0.98
N TYR A 136 11.20 -7.00 0.16
CA TYR A 136 11.17 -5.60 0.55
C TYR A 136 11.79 -4.72 -0.52
N LEU A 137 11.25 -3.52 -0.68
CA LEU A 137 11.83 -2.49 -1.54
C LEU A 137 12.70 -1.57 -0.66
N PRO A 138 14.04 -1.67 -0.73
CA PRO A 138 14.91 -0.78 0.04
C PRO A 138 14.65 0.69 -0.31
N ASP A 139 14.92 1.59 0.65
CA ASP A 139 14.76 3.05 0.51
C ASP A 139 13.32 3.52 0.20
N SER A 140 12.33 2.62 0.31
CA SER A 140 10.94 2.97 0.00
C SER A 140 10.22 3.65 1.18
N GLY A 141 10.65 3.37 2.41
CA GLY A 141 10.12 4.00 3.61
C GLY A 141 10.59 5.44 3.73
N GLY A 142 9.68 6.36 4.03
CA GLY A 142 9.99 7.77 4.19
C GLY A 142 10.96 8.01 5.34
N PRO A 143 12.09 8.73 5.12
CA PRO A 143 13.02 9.06 6.19
C PRO A 143 12.37 9.91 7.30
N GLY A 144 12.79 9.69 8.53
CA GLY A 144 12.38 10.45 9.72
C GLY A 144 13.19 9.99 10.92
N GLU A 145 13.04 10.65 12.07
CA GLU A 145 13.51 10.11 13.36
C GLU A 145 13.05 8.65 13.50
N PHE A 146 11.78 8.43 13.13
CA PHE A 146 11.20 7.12 12.87
C PHE A 146 10.92 6.96 11.37
N ARG A 147 11.46 5.90 10.77
CA ARG A 147 11.33 5.59 9.35
C ARG A 147 9.94 5.02 9.05
N GLY A 148 9.35 5.42 7.93
CA GLY A 148 8.15 4.76 7.41
C GLY A 148 8.42 3.30 7.04
N GLY A 149 7.42 2.43 7.13
CA GLY A 149 7.55 1.03 6.72
C GLY A 149 7.93 0.91 5.24
N LEU A 150 8.65 -0.14 4.87
CA LEU A 150 9.01 -0.39 3.49
C LEU A 150 7.80 -0.91 2.70
N GLY A 151 7.75 -0.54 1.42
CA GLY A 151 6.99 -1.24 0.42
C GLY A 151 7.66 -2.56 0.02
N GLN A 152 7.17 -3.16 -1.06
CA GLN A 152 7.73 -4.38 -1.62
C GLN A 152 7.82 -4.28 -3.14
N VAL A 153 8.70 -5.10 -3.71
CA VAL A 153 8.75 -5.35 -5.14
C VAL A 153 8.20 -6.74 -5.42
N ILE A 154 7.29 -6.83 -6.39
CA ILE A 154 6.70 -8.10 -6.85
C ILE A 154 6.95 -8.20 -8.36
N GLU A 155 7.49 -9.34 -8.78
CA GLU A 155 7.70 -9.67 -10.19
C GLU A 155 6.89 -10.91 -10.56
N VAL A 156 6.07 -10.81 -11.60
CA VAL A 156 5.12 -11.83 -12.00
C VAL A 156 5.22 -12.11 -13.50
N GLY A 157 5.19 -13.38 -13.89
CA GLY A 157 5.17 -13.83 -15.28
C GLY A 157 4.19 -14.97 -15.51
N SER A 158 4.17 -15.48 -16.74
CA SER A 158 3.34 -16.61 -17.17
C SER A 158 4.15 -17.92 -17.19
N SER A 159 3.57 -19.05 -16.78
CA SER A 159 4.20 -20.38 -16.85
C SER A 159 3.83 -21.19 -18.09
N ASN A 160 2.84 -20.77 -18.87
CA ASN A 160 2.27 -21.57 -19.97
C ASN A 160 2.34 -20.88 -21.33
N ASP A 161 3.20 -19.87 -21.45
CA ASP A 161 3.38 -19.06 -22.66
C ASP A 161 2.08 -18.39 -23.15
N GLN A 162 1.13 -18.11 -22.25
CA GLN A 162 -0.08 -17.36 -22.55
C GLN A 162 -0.04 -15.94 -21.98
N VAL A 163 -0.73 -15.03 -22.67
CA VAL A 163 -1.03 -13.69 -22.18
C VAL A 163 -1.95 -13.77 -20.97
N PHE A 164 -1.68 -12.97 -19.94
CA PHE A 164 -2.63 -12.71 -18.86
C PHE A 164 -2.96 -11.23 -18.75
N THR A 165 -4.02 -10.92 -18.03
CA THR A 165 -4.49 -9.57 -17.76
C THR A 165 -4.35 -9.22 -16.29
N ILE A 166 -4.11 -7.94 -16.00
CA ILE A 166 -4.05 -7.37 -14.66
C ILE A 166 -4.85 -6.09 -14.62
N SER A 167 -5.71 -5.94 -13.61
CA SER A 167 -6.41 -4.68 -13.34
C SER A 167 -5.60 -3.80 -12.38
N ALA A 168 -5.18 -2.63 -12.86
CA ALA A 168 -4.56 -1.57 -12.05
C ALA A 168 -5.61 -0.67 -11.36
N ALA A 169 -6.87 -1.12 -11.22
CA ALA A 169 -7.95 -0.36 -10.60
C ALA A 169 -7.64 0.07 -9.16
N THR A 170 -6.91 -0.75 -8.42
CA THR A 170 -6.56 -0.48 -7.02
C THR A 170 -5.17 0.13 -6.86
N PHE A 171 -4.45 0.37 -7.96
CA PHE A 171 -3.12 0.95 -7.87
C PHE A 171 -3.29 2.43 -7.55
N ASP A 172 -2.81 2.81 -6.37
CA ASP A 172 -2.89 4.15 -5.83
C ASP A 172 -1.57 4.51 -5.16
N ARG A 173 -1.42 5.78 -4.73
CA ARG A 173 -0.14 6.35 -4.27
C ARG A 173 0.99 6.33 -5.32
N MET A 174 0.65 6.20 -6.61
CA MET A 174 1.63 6.33 -7.70
C MET A 174 2.00 7.78 -7.99
N LYS A 175 1.05 8.71 -7.80
CA LYS A 175 1.23 10.16 -8.01
C LYS A 175 1.34 10.93 -6.69
N ASN A 176 0.59 10.50 -5.68
CA ASN A 176 0.51 11.14 -4.37
C ASN A 176 1.03 10.17 -3.30
N PRO A 177 2.36 10.09 -3.08
CA PRO A 177 2.92 9.17 -2.10
C PRO A 177 2.45 9.47 -0.67
N PRO A 178 2.56 8.52 0.27
CA PRO A 178 2.28 8.76 1.68
C PRO A 178 3.16 9.87 2.24
N ARG A 179 2.51 10.86 2.86
CA ARG A 179 3.21 12.02 3.42
C ARG A 179 3.84 11.69 4.76
N GLY A 180 5.06 12.19 4.96
CA GLY A 180 5.67 12.24 6.28
C GLY A 180 4.99 13.27 7.18
N ARG A 181 5.39 13.31 8.45
CA ARG A 181 4.82 14.21 9.45
C ARG A 181 5.87 14.72 10.42
N GLU A 182 5.65 15.92 10.96
CA GLU A 182 6.51 16.52 12.01
C GLU A 182 8.00 16.57 11.61
N GLY A 183 8.28 16.88 10.34
CA GLY A 183 9.65 16.91 9.79
C GLY A 183 10.05 15.66 9.01
N GLY A 184 9.29 14.56 9.15
CA GLY A 184 9.50 13.34 8.37
C GLY A 184 9.17 13.52 6.89
N LEU A 185 9.87 12.77 6.05
CA LEU A 185 9.78 12.83 4.60
C LEU A 185 8.75 11.84 4.04
N PRO A 186 8.23 12.07 2.82
CA PRO A 186 7.32 11.15 2.15
C PRO A 186 7.95 9.78 1.89
N GLY A 187 7.13 8.73 1.88
CA GLY A 187 7.53 7.43 1.35
C GLY A 187 7.68 7.44 -0.18
N LYS A 188 8.33 6.42 -0.73
CA LYS A 188 8.44 6.26 -2.19
C LYS A 188 7.06 5.99 -2.81
N PRO A 189 6.73 6.61 -3.96
CA PRO A 189 5.49 6.32 -4.67
C PRO A 189 5.49 4.91 -5.26
N GLY A 190 4.30 4.35 -5.46
CA GLY A 190 4.15 3.08 -6.16
C GLY A 190 4.45 3.20 -7.66
N LYS A 191 4.95 2.13 -8.27
CA LYS A 191 5.14 1.99 -9.71
C LYS A 191 4.66 0.63 -10.18
N ALA A 192 4.17 0.56 -11.41
CA ALA A 192 3.79 -0.68 -12.05
C ALA A 192 4.15 -0.59 -13.53
N GLY A 193 4.58 -1.70 -14.12
CA GLY A 193 4.93 -1.74 -15.53
C GLY A 193 5.46 -3.10 -15.97
N LEU A 194 5.94 -3.17 -17.21
CA LEU A 194 6.63 -4.34 -17.74
C LEU A 194 8.15 -4.14 -17.69
N GLU A 195 8.88 -5.25 -17.70
CA GLU A 195 10.35 -5.29 -17.73
C GLU A 195 10.93 -4.53 -18.95
N ASN A 196 10.26 -4.53 -20.10
CA ASN A 196 10.63 -3.72 -21.26
C ASN A 196 10.51 -2.19 -21.08
N GLY A 197 10.08 -1.72 -19.90
CA GLY A 197 9.96 -0.30 -19.56
C GLY A 197 8.59 0.31 -19.81
N LEU A 198 7.59 -0.47 -20.24
CA LEU A 198 6.21 0.02 -20.34
C LEU A 198 5.64 0.34 -18.96
N CYS A 199 5.48 1.63 -18.65
CA CYS A 199 4.86 2.10 -17.41
C CYS A 199 3.33 2.02 -17.46
N PHE A 200 2.72 1.45 -16.42
CA PHE A 200 1.27 1.40 -16.27
C PHE A 200 0.75 2.68 -15.63
N LYS A 201 -0.35 3.19 -16.16
CA LYS A 201 -1.24 4.15 -15.49
C LYS A 201 -2.16 3.42 -14.51
N ASP A 202 -2.51 4.12 -13.43
CA ASP A 202 -3.56 3.72 -12.52
C ASP A 202 -4.93 3.61 -13.22
N LYS A 203 -5.84 2.84 -12.62
CA LYS A 203 -7.26 2.75 -13.02
C LYS A 203 -7.49 2.24 -14.45
N ALA A 204 -6.62 1.36 -14.94
CA ALA A 204 -6.71 0.71 -16.24
C ALA A 204 -6.53 -0.81 -16.15
N VAL A 205 -6.77 -1.51 -17.27
CA VAL A 205 -6.49 -2.95 -17.41
C VAL A 205 -5.39 -3.11 -18.45
N TYR A 206 -4.41 -3.98 -18.15
CA TYR A 206 -3.27 -4.25 -19.02
C TYR A 206 -3.20 -5.73 -19.37
N ARG A 207 -2.68 -6.02 -20.57
CA ARG A 207 -2.27 -7.35 -21.00
C ARG A 207 -0.76 -7.48 -20.78
N VAL A 208 -0.34 -8.60 -20.22
CA VAL A 208 1.06 -8.94 -19.99
C VAL A 208 1.41 -10.07 -20.95
N PRO A 209 2.27 -9.82 -21.95
CA PRO A 209 2.76 -10.87 -22.85
C PRO A 209 3.53 -11.96 -22.10
N PRO A 210 3.52 -13.21 -22.57
CA PRO A 210 4.20 -14.32 -21.89
C PRO A 210 5.71 -14.15 -21.77
N GLU A 211 6.34 -13.43 -22.71
CA GLU A 211 7.77 -13.13 -22.74
C GLU A 211 8.17 -11.97 -21.81
N GLU A 212 7.21 -11.27 -21.21
CA GLU A 212 7.44 -10.11 -20.35
C GLU A 212 7.14 -10.43 -18.89
N ARG A 213 7.79 -9.69 -17.99
CA ARG A 213 7.49 -9.72 -16.56
C ARG A 213 6.76 -8.45 -16.15
N LEU A 214 5.68 -8.62 -15.41
CA LEU A 214 5.01 -7.55 -14.68
C LEU A 214 5.84 -7.23 -13.43
N ILE A 215 6.25 -5.97 -13.29
CA ILE A 215 6.99 -5.46 -12.13
C ILE A 215 6.08 -4.48 -11.37
N LEU A 216 5.89 -4.73 -10.08
CA LEU A 216 5.12 -3.91 -9.17
C LEU A 216 6.03 -3.44 -8.03
N GLU A 217 6.31 -2.14 -7.97
CA GLU A 217 6.92 -1.49 -6.81
C GLU A 217 5.81 -0.86 -5.96
N LEU A 218 5.58 -1.40 -4.78
CA LEU A 218 4.54 -0.89 -3.89
C LEU A 218 5.04 0.29 -3.06
N PRO A 219 4.15 1.24 -2.73
CA PRO A 219 4.51 2.44 -1.98
C PRO A 219 5.00 2.09 -0.56
N GLY A 220 5.98 2.84 -0.06
CA GLY A 220 6.36 2.82 1.35
C GLY A 220 5.50 3.75 2.21
N GLY A 221 5.67 3.71 3.52
CA GLY A 221 5.01 4.62 4.47
C GLY A 221 5.76 5.94 4.62
N GLY A 222 5.10 7.00 5.09
CA GLY A 222 5.76 8.27 5.43
C GLY A 222 6.59 8.18 6.72
N GLY A 223 7.66 8.96 6.80
CA GLY A 223 8.48 9.11 8.02
C GLY A 223 7.87 10.07 9.05
N LEU A 224 8.35 9.99 10.29
CA LEU A 224 7.92 10.85 11.39
C LEU A 224 9.16 11.46 12.08
N GLY A 225 9.13 12.77 12.35
CA GLY A 225 10.25 13.48 12.97
C GLY A 225 11.36 13.83 11.98
N ASP A 226 12.30 14.70 12.38
CA ASP A 226 13.45 15.08 11.56
C ASP A 226 14.38 13.85 11.36
N PRO A 227 14.68 13.44 10.11
CA PRO A 227 15.61 12.34 9.82
C PRO A 227 16.97 12.48 10.52
N LYS A 228 17.44 13.70 10.79
CA LYS A 228 18.71 13.94 11.50
C LYS A 228 18.69 13.52 12.97
N MET A 229 17.50 13.31 13.53
CA MET A 229 17.33 12.84 14.91
C MET A 229 17.33 11.31 14.99
N ARG A 230 17.37 10.59 13.86
CA ARG A 230 17.45 9.12 13.85
C ARG A 230 18.76 8.67 14.47
N GLU A 231 18.67 7.75 15.43
CA GLU A 231 19.83 7.20 16.12
C GLU A 231 20.75 6.45 15.15
N ALA A 232 22.07 6.65 15.28
CA ALA A 232 23.06 6.02 14.40
C ALA A 232 22.99 4.48 14.45
N GLU A 233 22.67 3.90 15.62
CA GLU A 233 22.46 2.46 15.77
C GLU A 233 21.28 1.97 14.92
N LYS A 234 20.18 2.72 14.86
CA LYS A 234 19.02 2.40 14.01
C LYS A 234 19.31 2.50 12.52
N ILE A 235 20.17 3.44 12.12
CA ILE A 235 20.65 3.52 10.74
C ILE A 235 21.49 2.29 10.40
N GLN A 236 22.38 1.86 11.30
CA GLN A 236 23.20 0.68 11.10
C GLN A 236 22.35 -0.60 11.03
N GLU A 237 21.36 -0.75 11.91
CA GLU A 237 20.38 -1.86 11.87
C GLU A 237 19.64 -1.89 10.51
N ASP A 238 19.19 -0.73 10.01
CA ASP A 238 18.51 -0.64 8.71
C ASP A 238 19.44 -1.03 7.55
N LEU A 239 20.71 -0.63 7.57
CA LEU A 239 21.71 -1.00 6.56
C LEU A 239 22.00 -2.50 6.56
N GLU A 240 22.21 -3.08 7.75
CA GLU A 240 22.47 -4.52 7.92
C GLU A 240 21.27 -5.38 7.50
N ALA A 241 20.06 -4.89 7.75
CA ALA A 241 18.83 -5.54 7.31
C ALA A 241 18.50 -5.31 5.82
N GLY A 242 19.26 -4.46 5.11
CA GLY A 242 18.99 -4.08 3.73
C GLY A 242 17.71 -3.26 3.55
N TYR A 243 17.24 -2.59 4.60
CA TYR A 243 16.06 -1.73 4.56
C TYR A 243 16.35 -0.38 3.92
N VAL A 244 17.57 0.09 4.11
CA VAL A 244 18.12 1.32 3.52
C VAL A 244 19.43 0.95 2.85
N THR A 245 19.75 1.58 1.72
CA THR A 245 21.04 1.43 1.04
C THR A 245 22.02 2.50 1.51
N HIS A 246 23.32 2.32 1.25
CA HIS A 246 24.31 3.34 1.58
C HIS A 246 24.06 4.70 0.92
N GLU A 247 23.39 4.73 -0.23
CA GLU A 247 22.99 5.98 -0.91
C GLU A 247 21.72 6.61 -0.30
N GLY A 248 20.92 5.81 0.42
CA GLY A 248 19.66 6.24 1.04
C GLY A 248 19.80 6.83 2.45
N VAL A 249 21.00 6.80 3.05
CA VAL A 249 21.31 7.36 4.38
C VAL A 249 21.61 8.85 4.32
#